data_AF-A0A0Z8CE30-F1
#
_entry.id   AF-A0A0Z8CE30-F1
#
_cell.length_a   1.000
_cell.length_b   1.000
_cell.length_c   1.000
_cell.angle_alpha   90.00
_cell.angle_beta   90.00
_cell.angle_gamma   90.00
#
_symmetry.space_group_name_H-M   'P 1'
#
loop_
_entity.id
_entity.type
_entity.pdbx_description
1 polymer ?
#
loop_
_entity_poly.entity_id
_entity_poly.type
_entity_poly.pdbx_seq_one_letter_code
_entity_poly.pdbx_strand_id
1 'polypeptide(L)'
;MENIINKIKELDRSLSEKEKTRYQFENFKKDLHLLYLYSDTFLKNKFLSDIQKLLIPTNISENDIKPVNKLVLFLIYQEHNNGKGYKEFFEEYGDIDNFSMKFKPLMSEKDWDLLDKSIAKFNNYEKKITSGRFYIRYTELFNKNKLNKLFDYIVAYYLYVNNKLVFADSELFLEKYYSSDFYEPLKNLIDEIKIDSNHLKKLPPIWLKKVVDLRNYLYAEEMNTKGKTGYGKGFFIGNTDLNYFQLENRNNDIKSKLDDELKELLNSNWFKSLILKSLLDKDTIVMDVSDYMEKNYVLKV
;
A
#
# COMPACT_ATOMS: atom_id res chain seq x y z
N MET A 1 -25.56 9.04 0.66
CA MET A 1 -25.73 8.19 1.85
C MET A 1 -25.08 8.91 3.02
N GLU A 2 -25.80 9.07 4.13
CA GLU A 2 -25.20 9.63 5.36
C GLU A 2 -24.26 8.60 5.96
N ASN A 3 -22.97 8.94 6.04
CA ASN A 3 -21.95 8.09 6.65
C ASN A 3 -22.30 7.80 8.12
N ILE A 4 -22.19 6.53 8.52
CA ILE A 4 -22.31 6.03 9.90
C ILE A 4 -21.50 6.88 10.90
N ILE A 5 -20.30 7.38 10.55
CA ILE A 5 -19.53 8.26 11.45
C ILE A 5 -20.26 9.57 11.73
N ASN A 6 -20.84 10.21 10.71
CA ASN A 6 -21.59 11.46 10.92
C ASN A 6 -22.81 11.21 11.80
N LYS A 7 -23.48 10.06 11.61
CA LYS A 7 -24.57 9.65 12.50
C LYS A 7 -24.10 9.43 13.95
N ILE A 8 -22.90 8.88 14.17
CA ILE A 8 -22.32 8.71 15.51
C ILE A 8 -21.96 10.06 16.14
N LYS A 9 -21.39 11.00 15.37
CA LYS A 9 -21.08 12.37 15.83
C LYS A 9 -22.33 13.16 16.22
N GLU A 10 -23.42 12.99 15.46
CA GLU A 10 -24.72 13.59 15.78
C GLU A 10 -25.34 13.01 17.04
N LEU A 11 -25.26 11.69 17.20
CA LEU A 11 -25.72 11.00 18.41
C LEU A 11 -25.00 11.51 19.66
N ASP A 12 -23.69 11.70 19.60
CA ASP A 12 -22.89 12.21 20.72
C ASP A 12 -23.42 13.53 21.30
N ARG A 13 -23.84 14.45 20.41
CA ARG A 13 -24.38 15.75 20.79
C ARG A 13 -25.74 15.64 21.48
N SER A 14 -26.53 14.62 21.16
CA SER A 14 -27.89 14.42 21.69
C SER A 14 -27.94 13.67 23.03
N LEU A 15 -26.88 12.96 23.42
CA LEU A 15 -26.87 12.06 24.58
C LEU A 15 -26.46 12.73 25.91
N SER A 16 -26.31 14.05 25.94
CA SER A 16 -25.72 14.82 27.06
C SER A 16 -26.47 14.77 28.40
N GLU A 17 -27.65 14.15 28.49
CA GLU A 17 -28.54 14.29 29.65
C GLU A 17 -28.51 13.13 30.69
N LYS A 18 -27.83 11.99 30.44
CA LYS A 18 -27.81 10.84 31.38
C LYS A 18 -26.46 10.11 31.48
N GLU A 19 -25.88 10.04 32.68
CA GLU A 19 -24.54 9.45 32.95
C GLU A 19 -24.36 7.99 32.48
N LYS A 20 -25.33 7.09 32.76
CA LYS A 20 -25.23 5.68 32.37
C LYS A 20 -25.25 5.48 30.86
N THR A 21 -26.08 6.25 30.17
CA THR A 21 -26.21 6.27 28.70
C THR A 21 -24.91 6.78 28.07
N ARG A 22 -24.31 7.82 28.66
CA ARG A 22 -23.00 8.36 28.25
C ARG A 22 -21.88 7.32 28.38
N TYR A 23 -21.80 6.60 29.49
CA TYR A 23 -20.77 5.57 29.69
C TYR A 23 -20.83 4.45 28.64
N GLN A 24 -22.03 3.97 28.31
CA GLN A 24 -22.20 2.93 27.29
C GLN A 24 -21.84 3.44 25.89
N PHE A 25 -22.20 4.68 25.58
CA PHE A 25 -21.86 5.30 24.30
C PHE A 25 -20.34 5.54 24.15
N GLU A 26 -19.66 5.91 25.23
CA GLU A 26 -18.19 6.03 25.23
C GLU A 26 -17.48 4.69 24.98
N ASN A 27 -17.99 3.58 25.54
CA ASN A 27 -17.44 2.25 25.24
C ASN A 27 -17.66 1.86 23.77
N PHE A 28 -18.83 2.18 23.22
CA PHE A 28 -19.14 1.99 21.79
C PHE A 28 -18.17 2.77 20.88
N LYS A 29 -17.87 4.04 21.20
CA LYS A 29 -16.87 4.83 20.46
C LYS A 29 -15.48 4.19 20.50
N LYS A 30 -15.06 3.70 21.66
CA LYS A 30 -13.76 3.02 21.81
C LYS A 30 -13.69 1.77 20.95
N ASP A 31 -14.73 0.94 20.98
CA ASP A 31 -14.78 -0.28 20.16
C ASP A 31 -14.71 0.03 18.66
N LEU A 32 -15.42 1.08 18.21
CA LEU A 32 -15.32 1.56 16.83
C LEU A 32 -13.92 2.07 16.50
N HIS A 33 -13.32 2.88 17.38
CA HIS A 33 -11.95 3.38 17.22
C HIS A 33 -10.93 2.24 16.99
N LEU A 34 -11.05 1.17 17.75
CA LEU A 34 -10.22 -0.03 17.59
C LEU A 34 -10.44 -0.70 16.22
N LEU A 35 -11.68 -0.78 15.74
CA LEU A 35 -11.96 -1.29 14.41
C LEU A 35 -11.36 -0.44 13.29
N TYR A 36 -11.33 0.90 13.46
CA TYR A 36 -10.63 1.80 12.54
C TYR A 36 -9.12 1.54 12.53
N LEU A 37 -8.50 1.46 13.71
CA LEU A 37 -7.06 1.21 13.84
C LEU A 37 -6.66 -0.11 13.19
N TYR A 38 -7.42 -1.19 13.43
CA TYR A 38 -7.17 -2.47 12.76
C TYR A 38 -7.28 -2.36 11.23
N SER A 39 -8.34 -1.69 10.74
CA SER A 39 -8.59 -1.52 9.30
C SER A 39 -7.47 -0.73 8.62
N ASP A 40 -7.01 0.36 9.23
CA ASP A 40 -5.88 1.15 8.76
C ASP A 40 -4.57 0.33 8.74
N THR A 41 -4.28 -0.41 9.82
CA THR A 41 -3.09 -1.29 9.90
C THR A 41 -3.15 -2.39 8.83
N PHE A 42 -4.34 -2.95 8.57
CA PHE A 42 -4.54 -3.95 7.52
C PHE A 42 -4.33 -3.36 6.11
N LEU A 43 -4.86 -2.17 5.84
CA LEU A 43 -4.66 -1.46 4.58
C LEU A 43 -3.18 -1.19 4.31
N LYS A 44 -2.47 -0.69 5.34
CA LYS A 44 -1.02 -0.52 5.30
C LYS A 44 -0.32 -1.84 4.99
N ASN A 45 -0.76 -2.94 5.61
CA ASN A 45 -0.19 -4.27 5.34
C ASN A 45 -0.34 -4.70 3.90
N LYS A 46 -1.54 -4.53 3.33
CA LYS A 46 -1.82 -4.87 1.94
C LYS A 46 -0.96 -4.02 0.99
N PHE A 47 -0.93 -2.71 1.20
CA PHE A 47 -0.12 -1.77 0.43
C PHE A 47 1.37 -2.13 0.46
N LEU A 48 1.95 -2.29 1.65
CA LEU A 48 3.35 -2.63 1.84
C LEU A 48 3.68 -4.00 1.23
N SER A 49 2.81 -5.00 1.42
CA SER A 49 2.99 -6.34 0.85
C SER A 49 2.99 -6.32 -0.67
N ASP A 50 2.14 -5.51 -1.30
CA ASP A 50 2.08 -5.41 -2.76
C ASP A 50 3.32 -4.74 -3.34
N ILE A 51 3.85 -3.71 -2.66
CA ILE A 51 5.15 -3.11 -3.01
C ILE A 51 6.28 -4.14 -2.86
N GLN A 52 6.31 -4.87 -1.73
CA GLN A 52 7.32 -5.87 -1.45
C GLN A 52 7.36 -6.96 -2.52
N LYS A 53 6.21 -7.48 -2.95
CA LYS A 53 6.14 -8.50 -4.01
C LYS A 53 6.75 -8.02 -5.33
N LEU A 54 6.60 -6.73 -5.65
CA LEU A 54 7.12 -6.14 -6.87
C LEU A 54 8.62 -5.84 -6.79
N LEU A 55 9.11 -5.39 -5.63
CA LEU A 55 10.50 -4.98 -5.43
C LEU A 55 11.44 -6.11 -5.00
N ILE A 56 10.95 -7.00 -4.14
CA ILE A 56 11.71 -8.08 -3.52
C ILE A 56 11.00 -9.43 -3.82
N PRO A 57 10.93 -9.86 -5.10
CA PRO A 57 10.34 -11.14 -5.43
C PRO A 57 11.12 -12.29 -4.80
N THR A 58 10.40 -13.29 -4.28
CA THR A 58 10.97 -14.42 -3.54
C THR A 58 11.82 -15.36 -4.40
N ASN A 59 11.67 -15.31 -5.74
CA ASN A 59 12.27 -16.24 -6.68
C ASN A 59 13.21 -15.54 -7.68
N ILE A 60 13.96 -14.52 -7.24
CA ILE A 60 15.04 -13.96 -8.06
C ILE A 60 16.19 -14.97 -8.05
N SER A 61 16.52 -15.52 -9.21
CA SER A 61 17.75 -16.32 -9.33
C SER A 61 18.97 -15.43 -9.07
N GLU A 62 20.09 -15.99 -8.58
CA GLU A 62 21.36 -15.24 -8.48
C GLU A 62 21.82 -14.62 -9.81
N ASN A 63 21.23 -15.09 -10.92
CA ASN A 63 21.50 -14.65 -12.26
C ASN A 63 20.51 -13.59 -12.77
N ASP A 64 19.52 -13.16 -11.99
CA ASP A 64 18.57 -12.14 -12.40
C ASP A 64 18.97 -10.73 -11.95
N ILE A 65 18.57 -9.75 -12.74
CA ILE A 65 18.66 -8.34 -12.35
C ILE A 65 17.45 -7.94 -11.49
N LYS A 66 17.75 -7.30 -10.35
CA LYS A 66 16.71 -6.84 -9.41
C LYS A 66 15.75 -5.82 -10.05
N PRO A 67 14.47 -5.78 -9.62
CA PRO A 67 13.48 -4.82 -10.11
C PRO A 67 13.92 -3.34 -10.02
N VAL A 68 14.59 -2.94 -8.94
CA VAL A 68 15.10 -1.57 -8.78
C VAL A 68 16.10 -1.20 -9.89
N ASN A 69 17.07 -2.08 -10.16
CA ASN A 69 18.06 -1.85 -11.21
C ASN A 69 17.41 -1.79 -12.59
N LYS A 70 16.41 -2.65 -12.86
CA LYS A 70 15.62 -2.59 -14.10
C LYS A 70 14.91 -1.24 -14.24
N LEU A 71 14.34 -0.73 -13.16
CA LEU A 71 13.65 0.55 -13.15
C LEU A 71 14.61 1.71 -13.44
N VAL A 72 15.77 1.76 -12.77
CA VAL A 72 16.79 2.80 -13.00
C VAL A 72 17.19 2.86 -14.48
N LEU A 73 17.52 1.70 -15.07
CA LEU A 73 17.90 1.59 -16.48
C LEU A 73 16.74 1.95 -17.43
N PHE A 74 15.51 1.63 -17.06
CA PHE A 74 14.34 1.98 -17.83
C PHE A 74 14.05 3.49 -17.80
N LEU A 75 14.23 4.15 -16.65
CA LEU A 75 14.01 5.59 -16.53
C LEU A 75 15.04 6.38 -17.34
N ILE A 76 16.33 6.03 -17.28
CA ILE A 76 17.34 6.68 -18.11
C ILE A 76 17.10 6.44 -19.61
N TYR A 77 16.64 5.23 -19.98
CA TYR A 77 16.20 4.95 -21.35
C TYR A 77 15.03 5.84 -21.76
N GLN A 78 14.03 6.04 -20.89
CA GLN A 78 12.88 6.91 -21.20
C GLN A 78 13.30 8.36 -21.47
N GLU A 79 14.27 8.88 -20.72
CA GLU A 79 14.73 10.26 -20.88
C GLU A 79 15.62 10.46 -22.11
N HIS A 80 16.37 9.43 -22.53
CA HIS A 80 17.49 9.62 -23.47
C HIS A 80 17.52 8.67 -24.67
N ASN A 81 16.47 7.86 -24.89
CA ASN A 81 16.45 6.93 -26.03
C ASN A 81 16.54 7.63 -27.40
N ASN A 82 16.08 8.89 -27.53
CA ASN A 82 16.07 9.62 -28.79
C ASN A 82 15.44 8.83 -29.97
N GLY A 83 14.35 8.09 -29.70
CA GLY A 83 13.64 7.25 -30.68
C GLY A 83 14.20 5.83 -30.84
N LYS A 84 15.29 5.49 -30.15
CA LYS A 84 15.95 4.18 -30.24
C LYS A 84 15.17 3.09 -29.52
N GLY A 85 15.23 1.87 -30.05
CA GLY A 85 14.74 0.68 -29.35
C GLY A 85 15.63 0.35 -28.14
N TYR A 86 15.12 -0.46 -27.19
CA TYR A 86 15.90 -0.86 -26.00
C TYR A 86 17.27 -1.44 -26.36
N LYS A 87 17.30 -2.39 -27.30
CA LYS A 87 18.51 -3.06 -27.73
C LYS A 87 19.53 -2.06 -28.28
N GLU A 88 19.12 -1.22 -29.22
CA GLU A 88 20.00 -0.21 -29.84
C GLU A 88 20.56 0.75 -28.78
N PHE A 89 19.73 1.22 -27.85
CA PHE A 89 20.16 2.10 -26.76
C PHE A 89 21.21 1.44 -25.85
N PHE A 90 20.94 0.21 -25.40
CA PHE A 90 21.86 -0.52 -24.51
C PHE A 90 23.04 -1.14 -25.26
N GLU A 91 23.05 -1.25 -26.58
CA GLU A 91 24.25 -1.62 -27.35
C GLU A 91 25.17 -0.41 -27.53
N GLU A 92 24.61 0.77 -27.80
CA GLU A 92 25.38 2.02 -27.92
C GLU A 92 26.02 2.45 -26.60
N TYR A 93 25.27 2.30 -25.50
CA TYR A 93 25.73 2.65 -24.15
C TYR A 93 26.04 1.41 -23.29
N GLY A 94 26.11 0.21 -23.86
CA GLY A 94 26.36 -1.02 -23.11
C GLY A 94 27.77 -1.11 -22.55
N ASP A 95 28.71 -0.41 -23.19
CA ASP A 95 30.02 -0.16 -22.61
C ASP A 95 29.91 0.90 -21.51
N ILE A 96 30.37 0.52 -20.31
CA ILE A 96 30.34 1.38 -19.13
C ILE A 96 31.14 2.66 -19.35
N ASP A 97 32.18 2.61 -20.19
CA ASP A 97 32.99 3.78 -20.53
C ASP A 97 32.19 4.77 -21.39
N ASN A 98 31.49 4.28 -22.42
CA ASN A 98 30.61 5.11 -23.25
C ASN A 98 29.43 5.68 -22.45
N PHE A 99 28.84 4.86 -21.58
CA PHE A 99 27.76 5.30 -20.70
C PHE A 99 28.25 6.39 -19.74
N SER A 100 29.41 6.18 -19.11
CA SER A 100 30.04 7.14 -18.19
C SER A 100 30.36 8.46 -18.87
N MET A 101 31.00 8.44 -20.05
CA MET A 101 31.32 9.67 -20.80
C MET A 101 30.08 10.52 -21.10
N LYS A 102 28.94 9.88 -21.40
CA LYS A 102 27.71 10.59 -21.76
C LYS A 102 26.93 11.10 -20.54
N PHE A 103 26.76 10.28 -19.50
CA PHE A 103 25.80 10.55 -18.44
C PHE A 103 26.43 11.05 -17.13
N LYS A 104 27.66 10.63 -16.82
CA LYS A 104 28.35 11.06 -15.59
C LYS A 104 28.49 12.58 -15.46
N PRO A 105 28.79 13.35 -16.53
CA PRO A 105 28.86 14.82 -16.43
C PRO A 105 27.53 15.51 -16.15
N LEU A 106 26.40 14.82 -16.34
CA LEU A 106 25.05 15.37 -16.21
C LEU A 106 24.44 15.13 -14.82
N MET A 107 25.14 14.39 -13.95
CA MET A 107 24.60 13.88 -12.69
C MET A 107 25.53 14.17 -11.52
N SER A 108 24.97 14.21 -10.31
CA SER A 108 25.80 14.21 -9.10
C SER A 108 26.52 12.86 -8.95
N GLU A 109 27.61 12.82 -8.20
CA GLU A 109 28.34 11.58 -7.93
C GLU A 109 27.44 10.49 -7.32
N LYS A 110 26.52 10.86 -6.43
CA LYS A 110 25.56 9.93 -5.83
C LYS A 110 24.55 9.37 -6.84
N ASP A 111 24.07 10.22 -7.74
CA ASP A 111 23.13 9.79 -8.79
C ASP A 111 23.83 8.91 -9.82
N TRP A 112 25.10 9.23 -10.12
CA TRP A 112 25.96 8.42 -10.96
C TRP A 112 26.20 7.03 -10.36
N ASP A 113 26.55 6.94 -9.07
CA ASP A 113 26.80 5.66 -8.39
C ASP A 113 25.61 4.69 -8.47
N LEU A 114 24.38 5.21 -8.36
CA LEU A 114 23.16 4.42 -8.50
C LEU A 114 23.04 3.83 -9.92
N LEU A 115 23.34 4.65 -10.93
CA LEU A 115 23.26 4.28 -12.33
C LEU A 115 24.37 3.32 -12.73
N ASP A 116 25.62 3.60 -12.31
CA ASP A 116 26.80 2.76 -12.50
C ASP A 116 26.60 1.34 -11.94
N LYS A 117 26.10 1.23 -10.70
CA LYS A 117 25.74 -0.06 -10.11
C LYS A 117 24.69 -0.79 -10.93
N SER A 118 23.66 -0.08 -11.41
CA SER A 118 22.58 -0.68 -12.20
C SER A 118 23.09 -1.20 -13.55
N ILE A 119 23.96 -0.45 -14.22
CA ILE A 119 24.63 -0.84 -15.47
C ILE A 119 25.53 -2.03 -15.25
N ALA A 120 26.38 -2.00 -14.21
CA ALA A 120 27.25 -3.12 -13.88
C ALA A 120 26.46 -4.42 -13.64
N LYS A 121 25.31 -4.34 -12.97
CA LYS A 121 24.40 -5.49 -12.78
C LYS A 121 23.79 -5.96 -14.11
N PHE A 122 23.42 -5.04 -15.00
CA PHE A 122 22.91 -5.38 -16.33
C PHE A 122 23.97 -6.02 -17.23
N ASN A 123 25.18 -5.46 -17.29
CA ASN A 123 26.28 -6.01 -18.08
C ASN A 123 26.68 -7.42 -17.60
N ASN A 124 26.64 -7.65 -16.28
CA ASN A 124 26.85 -8.99 -15.72
C ASN A 124 25.73 -9.96 -16.09
N TYR A 125 24.48 -9.50 -16.07
CA TYR A 125 23.31 -10.28 -16.53
C TYR A 125 23.45 -10.66 -18.00
N GLU A 126 23.82 -9.69 -18.86
CA GLU A 126 23.96 -9.90 -20.29
C GLU A 126 25.08 -10.88 -20.63
N LYS A 127 26.27 -10.72 -20.06
CA LYS A 127 27.40 -11.65 -20.26
C LYS A 127 27.02 -13.11 -19.95
N LYS A 128 26.25 -13.34 -18.88
CA LYS A 128 25.81 -14.68 -18.47
C LYS A 128 24.82 -15.28 -19.48
N ILE A 129 23.88 -14.48 -20.01
CA ILE A 129 22.92 -14.96 -21.01
C ILE A 129 23.60 -15.28 -22.34
N THR A 130 24.52 -14.42 -22.78
CA THR A 130 25.32 -14.62 -24.00
C THR A 130 26.19 -15.88 -23.92
N SER A 131 26.59 -16.32 -22.72
CA SER A 131 27.29 -17.59 -22.51
C SER A 131 26.38 -18.84 -22.52
N GLY A 132 25.05 -18.66 -22.57
CA GLY A 132 24.05 -19.72 -22.73
C GLY A 132 23.51 -19.82 -24.17
N ARG A 133 22.55 -20.73 -24.41
CA ARG A 133 21.89 -20.90 -25.73
C ARG A 133 20.71 -19.93 -25.98
N PHE A 134 20.54 -18.90 -25.16
CA PHE A 134 19.37 -18.00 -25.21
C PHE A 134 19.79 -16.54 -25.41
N TYR A 135 18.94 -15.75 -26.06
CA TYR A 135 19.13 -14.31 -26.28
C TYR A 135 18.31 -13.49 -25.28
N ILE A 136 18.73 -12.25 -25.00
CA ILE A 136 17.99 -11.33 -24.13
C ILE A 136 16.72 -10.86 -24.84
N ARG A 137 15.57 -11.09 -24.21
CA ARG A 137 14.30 -10.50 -24.60
C ARG A 137 14.11 -9.17 -23.88
N TYR A 138 14.66 -8.10 -24.45
CA TYR A 138 14.61 -6.75 -23.89
C TYR A 138 13.20 -6.27 -23.54
N THR A 139 12.18 -6.66 -24.31
CA THR A 139 10.77 -6.32 -24.05
C THR A 139 10.17 -7.03 -22.84
N GLU A 140 10.65 -8.23 -22.51
CA GLU A 140 10.29 -8.96 -21.30
C GLU A 140 11.04 -8.39 -20.09
N LEU A 141 12.33 -8.06 -20.28
CA LEU A 141 13.19 -7.48 -19.26
C LEU A 141 12.73 -6.07 -18.84
N PHE A 142 12.48 -5.21 -19.82
CA PHE A 142 12.00 -3.84 -19.68
C PHE A 142 10.52 -3.73 -20.06
N ASN A 143 9.70 -4.55 -19.41
CA ASN A 143 8.26 -4.49 -19.58
C ASN A 143 7.73 -3.14 -19.05
N LYS A 144 7.39 -2.24 -19.99
CA LYS A 144 6.93 -0.87 -19.70
C LYS A 144 5.81 -0.81 -18.68
N ASN A 145 4.78 -1.66 -18.81
CA ASN A 145 3.62 -1.62 -17.91
C ASN A 145 4.01 -2.04 -16.49
N LYS A 146 4.85 -3.07 -16.33
CA LYS A 146 5.34 -3.51 -15.01
C LYS A 146 6.23 -2.45 -14.36
N LEU A 147 7.13 -1.83 -15.12
CA LEU A 147 8.07 -0.84 -14.59
C LEU A 147 7.41 0.50 -14.27
N ASN A 148 6.45 0.95 -15.09
CA ASN A 148 5.63 2.12 -14.76
C ASN A 148 4.81 1.87 -13.47
N LYS A 149 4.17 0.70 -13.35
CA LYS A 149 3.45 0.32 -12.13
C LYS A 149 4.38 0.31 -10.92
N LEU A 150 5.58 -0.26 -11.05
CA LEU A 150 6.58 -0.25 -10.00
C LEU A 150 6.98 1.18 -9.60
N PHE A 151 7.20 2.07 -10.57
CA PHE A 151 7.50 3.47 -10.30
C PHE A 151 6.37 4.15 -9.52
N ASP A 152 5.11 3.96 -9.93
CA ASP A 152 3.94 4.51 -9.21
C ASP A 152 3.87 4.02 -7.76
N TYR A 153 4.19 2.74 -7.51
CA TYR A 153 4.27 2.19 -6.16
C TYR A 153 5.39 2.80 -5.33
N ILE A 154 6.56 3.07 -5.92
CA ILE A 154 7.67 3.73 -5.22
C ILE A 154 7.31 5.19 -4.92
N VAL A 155 6.62 5.90 -5.82
CA VAL A 155 6.07 7.24 -5.55
C VAL A 155 5.11 7.19 -4.36
N ALA A 156 4.15 6.25 -4.36
CA ALA A 156 3.23 6.10 -3.24
C ALA A 156 3.96 5.75 -1.93
N TYR A 157 4.98 4.88 -1.99
CA TYR A 157 5.81 4.55 -0.83
C TYR A 157 6.61 5.76 -0.32
N TYR A 158 7.15 6.57 -1.22
CA TYR A 158 7.81 7.83 -0.87
C TYR A 158 6.85 8.77 -0.13
N LEU A 159 5.61 8.91 -0.59
CA LEU A 159 4.59 9.69 0.12
C LEU A 159 4.26 9.06 1.48
N TYR A 160 4.19 7.73 1.57
CA TYR A 160 3.91 7.00 2.81
C TYR A 160 4.95 7.28 3.89
N VAL A 161 6.25 7.11 3.59
CA VAL A 161 7.32 7.32 4.58
C VAL A 161 7.46 8.78 5.01
N ASN A 162 6.95 9.72 4.22
CA ASN A 162 6.93 11.15 4.53
C ASN A 162 5.60 11.61 5.19
N ASN A 163 4.71 10.69 5.58
CA ASN A 163 3.39 11.01 6.14
C ASN A 163 2.53 11.92 5.23
N LYS A 164 2.70 11.77 3.91
CA LYS A 164 1.94 12.50 2.88
C LYS A 164 0.94 11.61 2.15
N LEU A 165 1.06 10.29 2.28
CA LEU A 165 0.07 9.36 1.77
C LEU A 165 -1.09 9.25 2.75
N VAL A 166 -2.28 9.62 2.29
CA VAL A 166 -3.53 9.37 3.01
C VAL A 166 -4.11 8.07 2.44
N PHE A 167 -4.16 7.03 3.25
CA PHE A 167 -4.96 5.85 2.88
C PHE A 167 -6.43 6.26 2.87
N ALA A 168 -7.17 5.77 1.88
CA ALA A 168 -8.56 6.13 1.57
C ALA A 168 -9.37 6.49 2.81
N ASP A 169 -10.27 7.46 2.68
CA ASP A 169 -11.12 7.93 3.78
C ASP A 169 -11.63 6.72 4.57
N SER A 170 -11.10 6.57 5.79
CA SER A 170 -11.33 5.40 6.63
C SER A 170 -12.83 5.12 6.78
N GLU A 171 -13.63 6.18 6.68
CA GLU A 171 -15.08 6.23 6.58
C GLU A 171 -15.65 5.39 5.41
N LEU A 172 -15.19 5.64 4.19
CA LEU A 172 -15.60 4.94 2.96
C LEU A 172 -15.05 3.52 2.88
N PHE A 173 -13.85 3.29 3.45
CA PHE A 173 -13.27 1.97 3.51
C PHE A 173 -14.08 1.05 4.42
N LEU A 174 -14.49 1.51 5.61
CA LEU A 174 -15.30 0.71 6.51
C LEU A 174 -16.60 0.25 5.86
N GLU A 175 -17.33 1.16 5.21
CA GLU A 175 -18.61 0.85 4.58
C GLU A 175 -18.46 -0.20 3.45
N LYS A 176 -17.38 -0.13 2.67
CA LYS A 176 -17.11 -1.06 1.57
C LYS A 176 -16.46 -2.38 2.00
N TYR A 177 -15.75 -2.40 3.13
CA TYR A 177 -14.89 -3.53 3.54
C TYR A 177 -15.54 -4.44 4.59
N TYR A 178 -16.45 -3.92 5.41
CA TYR A 178 -17.22 -4.76 6.32
C TYR A 178 -18.33 -5.51 5.58
N SER A 179 -18.63 -6.72 6.03
CA SER A 179 -19.79 -7.46 5.51
C SER A 179 -21.09 -6.72 5.84
N SER A 180 -22.10 -6.85 4.97
CA SER A 180 -23.45 -6.33 5.24
C SER A 180 -24.01 -6.85 6.58
N ASP A 181 -23.62 -8.07 6.96
CA ASP A 181 -23.97 -8.73 8.23
C ASP A 181 -23.39 -8.04 9.49
N PHE A 182 -22.39 -7.17 9.29
CA PHE A 182 -21.85 -6.26 10.30
C PHE A 182 -22.41 -4.85 10.17
N TYR A 183 -22.42 -4.32 8.94
CA TYR A 183 -22.77 -2.94 8.65
C TYR A 183 -24.26 -2.63 8.91
N GLU A 184 -25.18 -3.48 8.46
CA GLU A 184 -26.63 -3.25 8.64
C GLU A 184 -27.06 -3.26 10.11
N PRO A 185 -26.63 -4.21 10.96
CA PRO A 185 -26.90 -4.13 12.39
C PRO A 185 -26.37 -2.87 13.07
N LEU A 186 -25.19 -2.36 12.66
CA LEU A 186 -24.62 -1.12 13.19
C LEU A 186 -25.46 0.10 12.78
N LYS A 187 -25.90 0.14 11.52
CA LYS A 187 -26.77 1.19 10.98
C LYS A 187 -28.13 1.21 11.67
N ASN A 188 -28.78 0.05 11.79
CA ASN A 188 -30.07 -0.10 12.50
C ASN A 188 -29.96 0.32 13.96
N LEU A 189 -28.86 -0.05 14.63
CA LEU A 189 -28.60 0.38 16.01
C LEU A 189 -28.50 1.90 16.13
N ILE A 190 -27.76 2.54 15.23
CA ILE A 190 -27.62 4.00 15.20
C ILE A 190 -28.97 4.68 14.97
N ASP A 191 -29.75 4.18 14.01
CA ASP A 191 -31.07 4.74 13.69
C ASP A 191 -32.06 4.53 14.86
N GLU A 192 -32.01 3.41 15.58
CA GLU A 192 -32.80 3.18 16.80
C GLU A 192 -32.43 4.15 17.93
N ILE A 193 -31.13 4.42 18.15
CA ILE A 193 -30.68 5.38 19.18
C ILE A 193 -31.20 6.79 18.86
N LYS A 194 -31.27 7.17 17.58
CA LYS A 194 -31.81 8.49 17.15
C LYS A 194 -33.30 8.65 17.49
N ILE A 195 -34.06 7.56 17.53
CA ILE A 195 -35.53 7.58 17.75
C ILE A 195 -35.87 7.57 19.25
N ASP A 196 -35.16 6.82 20.10
CA ASP A 196 -35.34 6.81 21.56
C ASP A 196 -34.00 6.63 22.29
N SER A 197 -33.55 7.69 22.96
CA SER A 197 -32.29 7.69 23.74
C SER A 197 -32.29 6.70 24.92
N ASN A 198 -33.44 6.13 25.30
CA ASN A 198 -33.52 5.04 26.28
C ASN A 198 -33.22 3.65 25.69
N HIS A 199 -33.18 3.47 24.36
CA HIS A 199 -32.79 2.20 23.72
C HIS A 199 -31.32 1.85 23.96
N LEU A 200 -30.46 2.81 24.31
CA LEU A 200 -29.09 2.56 24.77
C LEU A 200 -29.02 1.65 26.01
N LYS A 201 -30.04 1.65 26.86
CA LYS A 201 -30.11 0.70 27.99
C LYS A 201 -30.24 -0.75 27.52
N LYS A 202 -30.70 -0.99 26.28
CA LYS A 202 -30.87 -2.30 25.62
C LYS A 202 -29.77 -2.64 24.60
N LEU A 203 -28.78 -1.76 24.39
CA LEU A 203 -27.59 -2.03 23.57
C LEU A 203 -26.68 -3.25 23.93
N PRO A 204 -26.78 -3.96 25.07
CA PRO A 204 -25.76 -4.96 25.43
C PRO A 204 -25.64 -6.19 24.51
N PRO A 205 -26.68 -6.97 24.17
CA PRO A 205 -26.43 -8.36 23.78
C PRO A 205 -25.82 -8.55 22.39
N ILE A 206 -26.32 -7.83 21.39
CA ILE A 206 -25.86 -7.97 20.00
C ILE A 206 -24.50 -7.30 19.83
N TRP A 207 -24.31 -6.11 20.42
CA TRP A 207 -23.04 -5.38 20.37
C TRP A 207 -21.93 -6.11 21.14
N LEU A 208 -22.19 -6.54 22.38
CA LEU A 208 -21.22 -7.30 23.16
C LEU A 208 -20.83 -8.59 22.43
N LYS A 209 -21.81 -9.35 21.93
CA LYS A 209 -21.53 -10.61 21.25
C LYS A 209 -20.78 -10.45 19.93
N LYS A 210 -21.07 -9.39 19.16
CA LYS A 210 -20.44 -9.21 17.83
C LYS A 210 -19.13 -8.44 17.91
N VAL A 211 -19.07 -7.36 18.69
CA VAL A 211 -17.93 -6.41 18.67
C VAL A 211 -16.94 -6.65 19.78
N VAL A 212 -17.39 -6.95 21.01
CA VAL A 212 -16.45 -7.23 22.11
C VAL A 212 -15.69 -8.52 21.85
N ASP A 213 -16.38 -9.57 21.37
CA ASP A 213 -15.72 -10.80 20.95
C ASP A 213 -14.68 -10.50 19.85
N LEU A 214 -15.06 -9.74 18.82
CA LEU A 214 -14.15 -9.38 17.72
C LEU A 214 -12.95 -8.58 18.21
N ARG A 215 -13.15 -7.58 19.06
CA ARG A 215 -12.08 -6.80 19.69
C ARG A 215 -11.10 -7.72 20.40
N ASN A 216 -11.59 -8.67 21.18
CA ASN A 216 -10.74 -9.60 21.90
C ASN A 216 -9.88 -10.44 20.94
N TYR A 217 -10.37 -10.80 19.75
CA TYR A 217 -9.55 -11.50 18.74
C TYR A 217 -8.58 -10.58 18.00
N LEU A 218 -9.02 -9.39 17.60
CA LEU A 218 -8.20 -8.43 16.86
C LEU A 218 -7.09 -7.82 17.72
N TYR A 219 -7.31 -7.70 19.03
CA TYR A 219 -6.38 -7.09 19.98
C TYR A 219 -5.80 -8.07 21.00
N ALA A 220 -5.92 -9.37 20.77
CA ALA A 220 -5.15 -10.35 21.53
C ALA A 220 -3.89 -10.70 20.76
N GLU A 221 -2.74 -10.57 21.41
CA GLU A 221 -1.41 -10.79 20.82
C GLU A 221 -1.22 -12.22 20.29
N GLU A 222 -1.78 -13.22 20.99
CA GLU A 222 -1.57 -14.66 20.72
C GLU A 222 -2.75 -15.35 19.99
N MET A 223 -3.78 -14.61 19.56
CA MET A 223 -4.97 -15.22 18.93
C MET A 223 -4.86 -15.32 17.41
N ASN A 224 -5.23 -16.48 16.88
CA ASN A 224 -5.50 -16.67 15.45
C ASN A 224 -6.89 -16.10 15.10
N THR A 225 -6.95 -15.23 14.10
CA THR A 225 -8.20 -14.57 13.66
C THR A 225 -8.96 -15.35 12.59
N LYS A 226 -8.39 -16.47 12.11
CA LYS A 226 -8.97 -17.34 11.07
C LYS A 226 -10.41 -17.77 11.41
N GLY A 227 -11.33 -17.53 10.47
CA GLY A 227 -12.77 -17.87 10.62
C GLY A 227 -13.62 -16.86 11.39
N LYS A 228 -13.02 -15.88 12.07
CA LYS A 228 -13.74 -14.69 12.61
C LYS A 228 -13.76 -13.55 11.60
N THR A 229 -12.71 -13.48 10.78
CA THR A 229 -12.48 -12.42 9.80
C THR A 229 -12.57 -12.90 8.35
N GLY A 230 -12.67 -14.21 8.06
CA GLY A 230 -12.59 -14.74 6.68
C GLY A 230 -13.55 -15.88 6.31
N TYR A 231 -14.08 -15.81 5.06
CA TYR A 231 -14.90 -16.74 4.26
C TYR A 231 -16.10 -17.48 4.91
N GLY A 232 -16.42 -17.23 6.18
CA GLY A 232 -17.73 -17.51 6.80
C GLY A 232 -18.55 -16.24 7.05
N LYS A 233 -19.57 -16.30 7.93
CA LYS A 233 -20.30 -15.12 8.49
C LYS A 233 -19.38 -14.22 9.34
N GLY A 234 -18.19 -13.90 8.83
CA GLY A 234 -17.19 -13.06 9.46
C GLY A 234 -17.47 -11.57 9.21
N PHE A 235 -16.81 -10.73 10.01
CA PHE A 235 -17.06 -9.29 10.00
C PHE A 235 -16.38 -8.57 8.82
N PHE A 236 -15.24 -9.07 8.36
CA PHE A 236 -14.46 -8.46 7.28
C PHE A 236 -14.59 -9.26 5.98
N ILE A 237 -14.40 -8.57 4.86
CA ILE A 237 -14.34 -9.19 3.54
C ILE A 237 -12.89 -9.60 3.23
N GLY A 238 -12.66 -10.90 3.00
CA GLY A 238 -11.35 -11.47 2.68
C GLY A 238 -10.73 -12.26 3.84
N ASN A 239 -9.63 -12.98 3.59
CA ASN A 239 -8.94 -13.75 4.63
C ASN A 239 -7.87 -12.90 5.29
N THR A 240 -7.99 -12.68 6.60
CA THR A 240 -6.90 -12.19 7.44
C THR A 240 -6.67 -13.21 8.57
N ASP A 241 -5.49 -13.82 8.60
CA ASP A 241 -5.12 -14.77 9.68
C ASP A 241 -4.35 -14.04 10.82
N LEU A 242 -4.26 -12.71 10.74
CA LEU A 242 -3.45 -11.89 11.65
C LEU A 242 -4.31 -10.92 12.49
N ASN A 243 -3.95 -10.80 13.77
CA ASN A 243 -4.44 -9.78 14.68
C ASN A 243 -3.72 -8.43 14.48
N TYR A 244 -4.12 -7.39 15.22
CA TYR A 244 -3.57 -6.03 15.14
C TYR A 244 -2.05 -6.01 15.34
N PHE A 245 -1.56 -6.60 16.44
CA PHE A 245 -0.13 -6.58 16.79
C PHE A 245 0.72 -7.36 15.78
N GLN A 246 0.21 -8.49 15.31
CA GLN A 246 0.86 -9.27 14.26
C GLN A 246 0.93 -8.50 12.93
N LEU A 247 -0.13 -7.77 12.56
CA LEU A 247 -0.12 -6.91 11.38
C LEU A 247 0.85 -5.74 11.55
N GLU A 248 0.88 -5.11 12.71
CA GLU A 248 1.80 -4.00 13.02
C GLU A 248 3.27 -4.46 12.93
N ASN A 249 3.61 -5.59 13.56
CA ASN A 249 4.94 -6.19 13.47
C ASN A 249 5.29 -6.53 12.02
N ARG A 250 4.37 -7.15 11.28
CA ARG A 250 4.58 -7.45 9.86
C ARG A 250 4.76 -6.19 9.01
N ASN A 251 4.03 -5.12 9.31
CA ASN A 251 4.19 -3.83 8.62
C ASN A 251 5.58 -3.25 8.87
N ASN A 252 6.06 -3.28 10.10
CA ASN A 252 7.39 -2.82 10.46
C ASN A 252 8.48 -3.65 9.76
N ASP A 253 8.34 -4.98 9.73
CA ASP A 253 9.27 -5.87 9.04
C ASP A 253 9.34 -5.60 7.53
N ILE A 254 8.17 -5.45 6.89
CA ILE A 254 8.11 -5.16 5.45
C ILE A 254 8.69 -3.78 5.18
N LYS A 255 8.32 -2.78 5.99
CA LYS A 255 8.81 -1.40 5.85
C LYS A 255 10.34 -1.36 5.95
N SER A 256 10.92 -2.03 6.94
CA SER A 256 12.39 -2.09 7.12
C SER A 256 13.09 -2.66 5.88
N LYS A 257 12.57 -3.76 5.33
CA LYS A 257 13.11 -4.36 4.08
C LYS A 257 12.99 -3.42 2.88
N LEU A 258 11.88 -2.69 2.77
CA LEU A 258 11.65 -1.71 1.70
C LEU A 258 12.55 -0.48 1.85
N ASP A 259 12.73 0.03 3.08
CA ASP A 259 13.62 1.15 3.39
C ASP A 259 15.05 0.81 2.95
N ASP A 260 15.53 -0.39 3.28
CA ASP A 260 16.86 -0.86 2.87
C ASP A 260 17.00 -1.01 1.35
N GLU A 261 16.03 -1.67 0.69
CA GLU A 261 16.07 -1.92 -0.76
C GLU A 261 15.97 -0.62 -1.57
N LEU A 262 15.22 0.37 -1.08
CA LEU A 262 15.01 1.65 -1.77
C LEU A 262 15.94 2.77 -1.30
N LYS A 263 16.81 2.53 -0.30
CA LYS A 263 17.62 3.56 0.35
C LYS A 263 18.43 4.40 -0.63
N GLU A 264 19.15 3.77 -1.54
CA GLU A 264 20.00 4.49 -2.50
C GLU A 264 19.13 5.27 -3.50
N LEU A 265 18.08 4.63 -4.01
CA LEU A 265 17.14 5.22 -4.97
C LEU A 265 16.43 6.46 -4.38
N LEU A 266 15.91 6.37 -3.16
CA LEU A 266 15.21 7.48 -2.50
C LEU A 266 16.14 8.57 -1.97
N ASN A 267 17.46 8.33 -1.94
CA ASN A 267 18.45 9.36 -1.63
C ASN A 267 18.97 10.11 -2.87
N SER A 268 18.75 9.56 -4.07
CA SER A 268 19.10 10.20 -5.34
C SER A 268 18.29 11.48 -5.58
N ASN A 269 18.97 12.56 -5.94
CA ASN A 269 18.32 13.82 -6.29
C ASN A 269 17.67 13.75 -7.67
N TRP A 270 18.33 13.07 -8.61
CA TRP A 270 17.74 12.76 -9.91
C TRP A 270 16.43 11.98 -9.76
N PHE A 271 16.41 10.90 -8.99
CA PHE A 271 15.18 10.12 -8.80
C PHE A 271 14.08 10.92 -8.08
N LYS A 272 14.42 11.73 -7.08
CA LYS A 272 13.46 12.66 -6.45
C LYS A 272 12.88 13.66 -7.44
N SER A 273 13.67 14.14 -8.40
CA SER A 273 13.18 15.04 -9.44
C SER A 273 12.15 14.35 -10.36
N LEU A 274 12.34 13.05 -10.65
CA LEU A 274 11.38 12.24 -11.39
C LEU A 274 10.08 12.02 -10.61
N ILE A 275 10.18 11.75 -9.29
CA ILE A 275 9.00 11.69 -8.42
C ILE A 275 8.25 13.02 -8.46
N LEU A 276 8.95 14.15 -8.26
CA LEU A 276 8.34 15.47 -8.28
C LEU A 276 7.65 15.76 -9.61
N LYS A 277 8.31 15.47 -10.73
CA LYS A 277 7.73 15.61 -12.06
C LYS A 277 6.45 14.78 -12.21
N SER A 278 6.49 13.51 -11.79
CA SER A 278 5.31 12.62 -11.81
C SER A 278 4.14 13.15 -10.97
N LEU A 279 4.43 13.74 -9.80
CA LEU A 279 3.39 14.35 -8.95
C LEU A 279 2.79 15.61 -9.56
N LEU A 280 3.61 16.42 -10.24
CA LEU A 280 3.16 17.63 -10.95
C LEU A 280 2.34 17.28 -12.20
N ASP A 281 2.79 16.31 -12.99
CA ASP A 281 2.14 15.89 -14.25
C ASP A 281 0.75 15.28 -14.02
N LYS A 282 0.48 14.74 -12.82
CA LYS A 282 -0.80 14.08 -12.51
C LYS A 282 -1.87 15.02 -11.94
N ASP A 283 -1.62 16.33 -11.78
CA ASP A 283 -2.53 17.29 -11.10
C ASP A 283 -3.06 16.80 -9.72
N THR A 284 -2.37 15.84 -9.09
CA THR A 284 -2.84 15.12 -7.89
C THR A 284 -1.80 15.25 -6.78
N ILE A 285 -1.76 16.42 -6.17
CA ILE A 285 -1.14 16.59 -4.84
C ILE A 285 -1.97 15.85 -3.76
N VAL A 286 -3.19 15.41 -4.10
CA VAL A 286 -3.95 14.43 -3.31
C VAL A 286 -4.14 13.19 -4.18
N MET A 287 -3.17 12.28 -4.16
CA MET A 287 -3.38 10.92 -4.67
C MET A 287 -4.41 10.26 -3.75
N ASP A 288 -5.69 10.35 -4.11
CA ASP A 288 -6.76 9.63 -3.46
C ASP A 288 -6.59 8.13 -3.79
N VAL A 289 -6.07 7.38 -2.81
CA VAL A 289 -5.89 5.93 -2.91
C VAL A 289 -7.23 5.22 -3.19
N SER A 290 -8.37 5.88 -2.95
CA SER A 290 -9.70 5.39 -3.35
C SER A 290 -9.79 5.13 -4.84
N ASP A 291 -9.21 6.00 -5.67
CA ASP A 291 -9.24 5.90 -7.13
C ASP A 291 -8.29 4.79 -7.64
N TYR A 292 -7.17 4.59 -6.94
CA TYR A 292 -6.24 3.49 -7.18
C TYR A 292 -6.85 2.13 -6.78
N MET A 293 -7.58 2.10 -5.66
CA MET A 293 -8.27 0.92 -5.15
C MET A 293 -9.50 0.60 -6.01
N GLU A 294 -10.27 1.58 -6.47
CA GLU A 294 -11.38 1.36 -7.40
C GLU A 294 -10.88 0.85 -8.75
N LYS A 295 -9.93 1.51 -9.41
CA LYS A 295 -9.45 1.08 -10.74
C LYS A 295 -8.78 -0.30 -10.76
N ASN A 296 -8.14 -0.72 -9.65
CA ASN A 296 -7.45 -2.01 -9.58
C ASN A 296 -8.22 -3.10 -8.80
N TYR A 297 -9.28 -2.75 -8.08
CA TYR A 297 -10.09 -3.67 -7.27
C TYR A 297 -11.61 -3.49 -7.46
N VAL A 298 -12.08 -2.93 -8.58
CA VAL A 298 -13.42 -3.31 -9.09
C VAL A 298 -13.36 -4.82 -9.32
N LEU A 299 -13.79 -5.56 -8.29
CA LEU A 299 -14.25 -6.91 -8.43
C LEU A 299 -15.35 -6.83 -9.50
N LYS A 300 -15.08 -7.41 -10.68
CA LYS A 300 -16.15 -7.82 -11.57
C LYS A 300 -17.13 -8.60 -10.69
N VAL A 301 -18.35 -8.07 -10.61
CA VAL A 301 -19.53 -8.68 -9.98
C VAL A 301 -19.63 -10.14 -10.39
#